data_AF-A0A933WQX8-F1
#
_entry.id   AF-A0A933WQX8-F1
#
_cell.length_a   1.000
_cell.length_b   1.000
_cell.length_c   1.000
_cell.angle_alpha   90.00
_cell.angle_beta   90.00
_cell.angle_gamma   90.00
#
_symmetry.space_group_name_H-M   'P 1'
#
loop_
_entity.id
_entity.type
_entity.pdbx_description
1 polymer ?
#
loop_
_entity_poly.entity_id
_entity_poly.type
_entity_poly.pdbx_seq_one_letter_code
_entity_poly.pdbx_strand_id
1 'polypeptide(L)'
;MWIRALGQDEARMDASCLIKIEELAHYTDSHLKEAILSLSKKNSLKTKPFLEILNNEVQCSHAATIGTLDDEAIYYMKNRGLDDAQAKAMLTQGFFRALLPHISNQKIKTLFKLFLTPDSGLLTPD
;
A
#
# COMPACT_ATOMS: atom_id res chain seq x y z
N MET A 1 -8.47 4.68 7.85
CA MET A 1 -7.08 5.02 7.49
C MET A 1 -6.55 4.02 6.45
N TRP A 2 -5.83 4.51 5.45
CA TRP A 2 -5.21 3.69 4.40
C TRP A 2 -3.71 3.90 4.39
N ILE A 3 -2.95 2.82 4.43
CA ILE A 3 -1.48 2.84 4.34
C ILE A 3 -1.08 1.94 3.18
N ARG A 4 -0.31 2.49 2.24
CA ARG A 4 0.39 1.68 1.24
C ARG A 4 1.87 2.02 1.23
N ALA A 5 2.71 0.99 1.21
CA ALA A 5 4.15 1.12 1.17
C ALA A 5 4.76 0.18 0.14
N LEU A 6 5.94 0.57 -0.35
CA LEU A 6 6.76 -0.20 -1.27
C LEU A 6 8.16 -0.30 -0.67
N GLY A 7 8.70 -1.52 -0.57
CA GLY A 7 10.11 -1.73 -0.27
C GLY A 7 10.88 -2.04 -1.55
N GLN A 8 11.98 -1.32 -1.77
CA GLN A 8 12.92 -1.54 -2.89
C GLN A 8 14.34 -1.75 -2.33
N ASP A 9 15.22 -2.36 -3.11
CA ASP A 9 16.63 -2.63 -2.77
C ASP A 9 16.80 -3.41 -1.46
N GLU A 10 17.34 -2.77 -0.43
CA GLU A 10 17.55 -3.31 0.91
C GLU A 10 16.73 -2.52 1.95
N ALA A 11 15.52 -2.11 1.56
CA ALA A 11 14.65 -1.30 2.41
C ALA A 11 14.21 -2.03 3.68
N ARG A 12 14.19 -1.27 4.78
CA ARG A 12 13.64 -1.71 6.07
C ARG A 12 12.47 -0.81 6.47
N MET A 13 11.39 -1.43 6.91
CA MET A 13 10.20 -0.72 7.39
C MET A 13 9.65 -1.42 8.62
N ASP A 14 9.46 -0.68 9.70
CA ASP A 14 8.76 -1.11 10.91
C ASP A 14 7.60 -0.14 11.16
N ALA A 15 6.37 -0.56 10.86
CA ALA A 15 5.17 0.25 11.06
C ALA A 15 4.41 -0.20 12.33
N SER A 16 3.91 0.75 13.10
CA SER A 16 3.02 0.50 14.24
C SER A 16 1.88 1.50 14.18
N CYS A 17 0.65 0.98 14.18
CA CYS A 17 -0.54 1.79 13.99
C CYS A 17 -1.55 1.45 15.08
N LEU A 18 -2.12 2.45 15.73
CA LEU A 18 -3.11 2.29 16.78
C LEU A 18 -4.40 3.00 16.37
N ILE A 19 -5.52 2.28 16.42
CA ILE A 19 -6.85 2.91 16.53
C ILE A 19 -7.25 2.78 18.00
N LYS A 20 -7.41 3.93 18.66
CA LYS A 20 -7.95 4.00 20.02
C LYS A 20 -9.36 4.57 19.97
N ILE A 21 -10.30 3.88 20.61
CA ILE A 21 -11.69 4.29 20.76
C ILE A 21 -11.97 4.53 22.23
N GLU A 22 -12.24 5.78 22.58
CA GLU A 22 -12.50 6.21 23.96
C GLU A 22 -13.90 5.75 24.43
N GLU A 23 -14.09 5.66 25.75
CA GLU A 23 -15.33 5.17 26.37
C GLU A 23 -16.60 5.90 25.89
N LEU A 24 -16.52 7.21 25.62
CA LEU A 24 -17.65 8.03 25.17
C LEU A 24 -17.78 8.15 23.64
N ALA A 25 -16.95 7.44 22.87
CA ALA A 25 -16.92 7.50 21.41
C ALA A 25 -17.96 6.57 20.77
N HIS A 26 -19.24 6.78 21.12
CA HIS A 26 -20.37 5.99 20.63
C HIS A 26 -20.51 6.07 19.11
N TYR A 27 -20.97 4.97 18.51
CA TYR A 27 -21.24 4.84 17.07
C TYR A 27 -20.01 5.11 16.18
N THR A 28 -18.80 5.00 16.74
CA THR A 28 -17.59 5.17 15.94
C THR A 28 -17.46 4.05 14.92
N ASP A 29 -17.21 4.44 13.67
CA ASP A 29 -16.87 3.55 12.57
C ASP A 29 -15.43 3.85 12.11
N SER A 30 -14.52 2.89 12.30
CA SER A 30 -13.10 3.08 12.01
C SER A 30 -12.44 1.84 11.42
N HIS A 31 -11.83 2.02 10.25
CA HIS A 31 -11.14 0.94 9.54
C HIS A 31 -9.70 1.31 9.23
N LEU A 32 -8.74 0.46 9.60
CA LEU A 32 -7.35 0.54 9.15
C LEU A 32 -7.08 -0.51 8.08
N LYS A 33 -6.54 -0.10 6.93
CA LYS A 33 -6.08 -1.01 5.89
C LYS A 33 -4.66 -0.67 5.47
N GLU A 34 -3.78 -1.64 5.64
CA GLU A 34 -2.37 -1.58 5.28
C GLU A 34 -2.08 -2.61 4.19
N ALA A 35 -1.47 -2.15 3.10
CA ALA A 35 -0.95 -3.04 2.06
C ALA A 35 0.49 -2.64 1.73
N ILE A 36 1.41 -3.59 1.85
CA ILE A 36 2.83 -3.35 1.72
C ILE A 36 3.36 -4.30 0.63
N LEU A 37 4.03 -3.74 -0.37
CA LEU A 37 4.61 -4.49 -1.48
C LEU A 37 6.13 -4.54 -1.33
N SER A 38 6.70 -5.74 -1.38
CA SER A 38 8.14 -5.98 -1.39
C SER A 38 8.62 -6.28 -2.80
N LEU A 39 9.52 -5.45 -3.34
CA LEU A 39 10.13 -5.67 -4.65
C LEU A 39 11.44 -6.46 -4.60
N SER A 40 12.02 -6.61 -3.40
CA SER A 40 13.28 -7.30 -3.19
C SER A 40 13.16 -8.34 -2.08
N LYS A 41 13.89 -9.45 -2.22
CA LYS A 41 14.02 -10.49 -1.19
C LYS A 41 14.88 -10.04 0.00
N LYS A 42 15.62 -8.95 -0.16
CA LYS A 42 16.48 -8.38 0.89
C LYS A 42 15.73 -7.42 1.82
N ASN A 43 14.49 -7.07 1.47
CA ASN A 43 13.69 -6.18 2.29
C ASN A 43 13.34 -6.80 3.64
N SER A 44 13.31 -5.95 4.67
CA SER A 44 12.83 -6.30 6.00
C SER A 44 11.63 -5.43 6.36
N LEU A 45 10.43 -5.90 6.02
CA LEU A 45 9.18 -5.15 6.19
C LEU A 45 8.32 -5.78 7.29
N LYS A 46 7.87 -4.96 8.23
CA LYS A 46 7.00 -5.35 9.33
C LYS A 46 5.94 -4.30 9.57
N THR A 47 4.72 -4.73 9.85
CA THR A 47 3.68 -3.87 10.40
C THR A 47 2.99 -4.54 11.59
N LYS A 48 2.50 -3.71 12.52
CA LYS A 48 1.77 -4.10 13.71
C LYS A 48 0.58 -3.15 13.90
N PRO A 49 -0.62 -3.52 13.42
CA PRO A 49 -1.82 -2.77 13.73
C PRO A 49 -2.40 -3.19 15.07
N PHE A 50 -2.80 -2.22 15.88
CA PHE A 50 -3.40 -2.38 17.20
C PHE A 50 -4.78 -1.71 17.23
N LEU A 51 -5.70 -2.34 17.96
CA LEU A 51 -7.00 -1.78 18.32
C LEU A 51 -7.08 -1.73 19.84
N GLU A 52 -7.39 -0.55 20.37
CA GLU A 52 -7.73 -0.34 21.77
C GLU A 52 -9.16 0.21 21.80
N ILE A 53 -10.12 -0.62 22.21
CA ILE A 53 -11.55 -0.28 22.13
C ILE A 53 -12.13 -0.31 23.53
N LEU A 54 -12.55 0.87 24.01
CA LEU A 54 -13.15 1.05 25.34
C LEU A 54 -14.67 1.25 25.28
N ASN A 55 -15.28 1.19 24.08
CA ASN A 55 -16.71 1.35 23.87
C ASN A 55 -17.25 0.19 23.02
N ASN A 56 -18.38 -0.39 23.42
CA ASN A 56 -19.00 -1.55 22.75
C ASN A 56 -19.91 -1.18 21.58
N GLU A 57 -20.32 0.08 21.45
CA GLU A 57 -21.25 0.57 20.42
C GLU A 57 -20.49 1.06 19.18
N VAL A 58 -19.57 0.24 18.65
CA VAL A 58 -18.63 0.68 17.61
C VAL A 58 -18.44 -0.40 16.54
N GLN A 59 -18.02 0.02 15.34
CA GLN A 59 -17.57 -0.88 14.28
C GLN A 59 -16.13 -0.54 13.95
N CYS A 60 -15.22 -1.45 14.29
CA CYS A 60 -13.80 -1.23 14.09
C CYS A 60 -13.16 -2.44 13.42
N SER A 61 -12.27 -2.21 12.48
CA SER A 61 -11.46 -3.28 11.90
C SER A 61 -10.06 -2.81 11.54
N HIS A 62 -9.12 -3.76 11.52
CA HIS A 62 -7.81 -3.57 10.90
C HIS A 62 -7.51 -4.70 9.93
N ALA A 63 -6.73 -4.40 8.89
CA ALA A 63 -6.24 -5.39 7.94
C ALA A 63 -4.84 -4.98 7.51
N ALA A 64 -3.89 -5.91 7.57
CA ALA A 64 -2.52 -5.69 7.15
C ALA A 64 -2.03 -6.84 6.27
N THR A 65 -1.51 -6.50 5.09
CA THR A 65 -0.96 -7.46 4.15
C THR A 65 0.44 -7.03 3.71
N ILE A 66 1.40 -7.95 3.76
CA ILE A 66 2.73 -7.81 3.16
C ILE A 66 2.83 -8.88 2.07
N GLY A 67 3.18 -8.49 0.86
CA GLY A 67 3.30 -9.40 -0.27
C GLY A 67 4.36 -8.97 -1.28
N THR A 68 4.60 -9.80 -2.27
CA THR A 68 5.46 -9.52 -3.42
C THR A 68 4.62 -9.30 -4.67
N LEU A 69 5.25 -8.92 -5.78
CA LEU A 69 4.59 -8.96 -7.07
C LEU A 69 4.20 -10.40 -7.43
N ASP A 70 3.12 -10.54 -8.20
CA ASP A 70 2.65 -11.83 -8.71
C ASP A 70 3.48 -12.25 -9.92
N ASP A 71 4.26 -13.31 -9.75
CA ASP A 71 5.13 -13.85 -10.80
C ASP A 71 4.35 -14.35 -12.02
N GLU A 72 3.11 -14.84 -11.84
CA GLU A 72 2.26 -15.27 -12.96
C GLU A 72 1.77 -14.05 -13.76
N ALA A 73 1.39 -12.97 -13.07
CA ALA A 73 1.03 -11.72 -13.73
C ALA A 73 2.22 -11.11 -14.49
N ILE A 74 3.43 -11.14 -13.91
CA ILE A 74 4.66 -10.72 -14.58
C ILE A 74 4.90 -11.58 -15.83
N TYR A 75 4.84 -12.90 -15.69
CA TYR A 75 5.03 -13.84 -16.81
C TYR A 75 4.01 -13.60 -17.94
N TYR A 76 2.74 -13.40 -17.58
CA TYR A 76 1.69 -13.07 -18.54
C TYR A 76 1.96 -11.77 -19.30
N MET A 77 2.36 -10.70 -18.60
CA MET A 77 2.71 -9.42 -19.23
C MET A 77 3.91 -9.55 -20.16
N LYS A 78 4.93 -10.33 -19.78
CA LYS A 78 6.10 -10.59 -20.62
C LYS A 78 5.75 -11.31 -21.91
N ASN A 79 4.85 -12.29 -21.86
CA ASN A 79 4.32 -12.94 -23.07
C ASN A 79 3.50 -12.01 -23.97
N ARG A 80 3.08 -10.85 -23.47
CA ARG A 80 2.43 -9.78 -24.26
C ARG A 80 3.41 -8.73 -24.78
N GLY A 81 4.72 -8.99 -24.67
CA GLY A 81 5.76 -8.16 -25.26
C GLY A 81 6.31 -7.06 -24.35
N LEU A 82 5.93 -7.05 -23.06
CA LEU A 82 6.56 -6.16 -22.08
C LEU A 82 7.88 -6.77 -21.62
N ASP A 83 8.90 -5.95 -21.43
CA ASP A 83 10.08 -6.41 -20.69
C ASP A 83 9.78 -6.54 -19.18
N ASP A 84 10.73 -7.11 -18.45
CA ASP A 84 10.59 -7.37 -17.01
C ASP A 84 10.37 -6.09 -16.20
N ALA A 85 11.09 -5.02 -16.52
CA ALA A 85 11.01 -3.74 -15.83
C ALA A 85 9.66 -3.07 -16.10
N GLN A 86 9.18 -3.09 -17.34
CA GLN A 86 7.88 -2.59 -17.74
C GLN A 86 6.74 -3.32 -17.04
N ALA A 87 6.78 -4.66 -16.99
CA ALA A 87 5.77 -5.47 -16.32
C ALA A 87 5.71 -5.15 -14.81
N LYS A 88 6.86 -5.14 -14.13
CA LYS A 88 6.95 -4.83 -12.70
C LYS A 88 6.51 -3.39 -12.40
N ALA A 89 6.91 -2.42 -13.22
CA ALA A 89 6.47 -1.04 -13.10
C ALA A 89 4.95 -0.92 -13.24
N MET A 90 4.35 -1.58 -14.24
CA MET A 90 2.90 -1.54 -14.47
C MET A 90 2.11 -2.14 -13.29
N LEU A 91 2.55 -3.26 -12.73
CA LEU A 91 1.94 -3.86 -11.55
C LEU A 91 2.08 -2.96 -10.31
N THR A 92 3.27 -2.41 -10.09
CA THR A 92 3.53 -1.49 -8.97
C THR A 92 2.70 -0.20 -9.07
N GLN A 93 2.53 0.33 -10.28
CA GLN A 93 1.62 1.45 -10.52
C GLN A 93 0.18 1.07 -10.20
N GLY A 94 -0.29 -0.09 -10.68
CA GLY A 94 -1.62 -0.60 -10.36
C GLY A 94 -1.88 -0.68 -8.86
N PHE A 95 -0.89 -1.16 -8.10
CA PHE A 95 -0.93 -1.24 -6.64
C PHE A 95 -1.18 0.13 -5.97
N PHE A 96 -0.47 1.18 -6.39
CA PHE A 96 -0.63 2.52 -5.82
C PHE A 96 -1.82 3.30 -6.38
N ARG A 97 -2.28 3.03 -7.60
CA ARG A 97 -3.47 3.67 -8.18
C ARG A 97 -4.73 3.44 -7.33
N ALA A 98 -4.76 2.37 -6.54
CA ALA A 98 -5.83 2.12 -5.58
C ALA A 98 -5.94 3.18 -4.46
N LEU A 99 -4.94 4.07 -4.27
CA LEU A 99 -5.06 5.24 -3.39
C LEU A 99 -5.76 6.44 -4.03
N LEU A 100 -5.82 6.52 -5.37
CA LEU A 100 -6.38 7.69 -6.07
C LEU A 100 -7.81 8.06 -5.65
N PRO A 101 -8.73 7.12 -5.37
CA PRO A 101 -10.07 7.44 -4.89
C PRO A 101 -10.07 8.14 -3.52
N HIS A 102 -9.07 7.90 -2.68
CA HIS A 102 -8.98 8.41 -1.31
C HIS A 102 -8.31 9.80 -1.22
N ILE A 103 -7.74 10.30 -2.31
CA ILE A 103 -7.13 11.64 -2.37
C ILE A 103 -8.20 12.65 -2.81
N SER A 104 -8.68 13.46 -1.87
CA SER A 104 -9.70 14.49 -2.11
C SER A 104 -9.12 15.75 -2.76
N ASN A 105 -7.90 16.13 -2.39
CA ASN A 105 -7.24 17.32 -2.93
C ASN A 105 -6.79 17.08 -4.38
N GLN A 106 -7.39 17.81 -5.32
CA GLN A 106 -7.12 17.63 -6.75
C GLN A 106 -5.67 17.92 -7.14
N LYS A 107 -5.01 18.89 -6.50
CA LYS A 107 -3.60 19.20 -6.77
C LYS A 107 -2.71 18.02 -6.37
N ILE A 108 -2.92 17.48 -5.16
CA ILE A 108 -2.19 16.29 -4.68
C ILE A 108 -2.48 15.09 -5.59
N LYS A 109 -3.74 14.89 -5.99
CA LYS A 109 -4.13 13.79 -6.87
C LYS A 109 -3.43 13.87 -8.23
N THR A 110 -3.32 15.06 -8.80
CA THR A 110 -2.59 15.28 -10.06
C THR A 110 -1.09 15.03 -9.88
N LEU A 111 -0.47 15.56 -8.83
CA LEU A 111 0.94 15.30 -8.51
C LEU A 111 1.21 13.81 -8.31
N PHE A 112 0.32 13.12 -7.59
CA PHE A 112 0.44 11.68 -7.36
C PHE A 112 0.30 10.88 -8.67
N LYS A 113 -0.62 11.25 -9.57
CA LYS A 113 -0.70 10.63 -10.90
C LYS A 113 0.57 10.80 -11.72
N LEU A 114 1.19 11.99 -11.65
CA LEU A 114 2.47 12.24 -12.33
C LEU A 114 3.59 11.39 -11.74
N PHE A 115 3.64 11.28 -10.41
CA PHE A 115 4.60 10.42 -9.71
C PHE A 115 4.48 8.94 -10.11
N LEU A 116 3.26 8.46 -10.37
CA LEU A 116 3.02 7.08 -10.80
C LEU A 116 3.37 6.81 -12.28
N THR A 117 3.91 7.77 -13.03
CA THR A 117 4.31 7.51 -14.43
C THR A 117 5.61 6.71 -14.50
N PRO A 118 5.82 5.88 -15.54
CA PRO A 118 7.06 5.08 -15.69
C PRO A 118 8.34 5.93 -15.68
N ASP A 119 8.26 7.14 -16.22
CA ASP A 119 9.38 8.06 -16.38
C ASP A 119 9.87 8.65 -15.04
N SER A 120 9.15 8.41 -13.93
CA SER A 120 9.54 8.92 -12.62
C SER A 120 10.73 8.18 -12.00
N GLY A 121 11.11 7.01 -12.54
CA GLY A 121 12.22 6.18 -12.05
C GLY A 121 12.04 5.60 -10.64
N LEU A 122 10.94 5.93 -9.95
CA LEU A 122 10.71 5.63 -8.53
C LEU A 122 9.99 4.29 -8.28
N LEU A 123 9.51 3.64 -9.35
CA LEU A 123 8.70 2.42 -9.28
C LEU A 123 9.28 1.28 -10.15
N THR A 124 10.47 1.48 -10.71
CA THR A 124 11.22 0.46 -11.42
C THR A 124 12.22 -0.15 -10.45
N PRO A 125 12.08 -1.44 -10.09
CA PRO A 125 13.15 -2.14 -9.39
C PRO A 125 14.38 -2.24 -10.32
N ASP A 126 15.57 -2.15 -9.72
CA ASP A 126 16.85 -2.40 -10.40
C ASP A 126 16.91 -3.80 -11.05
#